data_AF-A0AAE0WKR5-F1
#
_entry.id   AF-A0AAE0WKR5-F1
#
_cell.length_a   1.000
_cell.length_b   1.000
_cell.length_c   1.000
_cell.angle_alpha   90.00
_cell.angle_beta   90.00
_cell.angle_gamma   90.00
#
_symmetry.space_group_name_H-M   'P 1'
#
loop_
_entity.id
_entity.type
_entity.pdbx_description
1 polymer ?
#
loop_
_entity_poly.entity_id
_entity_poly.type
_entity_poly.pdbx_seq_one_letter_code
_entity_poly.pdbx_strand_id
1 'polypeptide(L)'
;MGYDSTIQFTLDTICPWTYLAKRRLSKAISQLPSDAPVSFSVKYMPYQLYPGASQEGEDKYEWYRKSKYDNSEDRMNKYMGLMSVYGLAEGIEYKFGGTVANTLQAHRILQHFQDLKGPETADKIVSSLYKQYFEEERHPSSPETLLRACSEAGIPETEAKAFVEDEDEGLMDVKMLIREQAGNGIDAVPYIVIEGKRRDVTLEGCREVKEYVKALQTVIKESK
;
A
#
# COMPACT_ATOMS: atom_id res chain seq x y z
N MET A 1 -31.05 5.79 0.23
CA MET A 1 -29.97 4.80 0.26
C MET A 1 -28.69 5.54 -0.07
N GLY A 2 -27.68 5.43 0.79
CA GLY A 2 -26.36 6.01 0.49
C GLY A 2 -25.71 5.29 -0.69
N TYR A 3 -24.78 5.93 -1.36
CA TYR A 3 -23.94 5.30 -2.38
C TYR A 3 -22.68 4.76 -1.70
N ASP A 4 -22.35 3.50 -1.90
CA ASP A 4 -21.12 2.91 -1.38
C ASP A 4 -20.06 2.97 -2.48
N SER A 5 -19.02 3.78 -2.27
CA SER A 5 -17.95 4.02 -3.24
C SER A 5 -16.71 3.23 -2.87
N THR A 6 -16.16 2.49 -3.83
CA THR A 6 -14.89 1.78 -3.67
C THR A 6 -13.73 2.68 -4.10
N ILE A 7 -12.72 2.80 -3.24
CA ILE A 7 -11.44 3.43 -3.57
C ILE A 7 -10.45 2.30 -3.88
N GLN A 8 -10.14 2.10 -5.15
CA GLN A 8 -9.04 1.22 -5.54
C GLN A 8 -7.72 1.94 -5.29
N PHE A 9 -6.87 1.35 -4.46
CA PHE A 9 -5.56 1.87 -4.10
C PHE A 9 -4.50 0.86 -4.58
N THR A 10 -3.88 1.14 -5.72
CA THR A 10 -2.78 0.33 -6.24
C THR A 10 -1.48 0.71 -5.54
N LEU A 11 -0.81 -0.28 -4.93
CA LEU A 11 0.39 -0.07 -4.12
C LEU A 11 1.46 -1.14 -4.32
N ASP A 12 2.66 -0.82 -3.86
CA ASP A 12 3.66 -1.80 -3.48
C ASP A 12 4.04 -1.59 -2.00
N THR A 13 4.31 -2.68 -1.28
CA THR A 13 4.55 -2.63 0.18
C THR A 13 5.92 -2.05 0.55
N ILE A 14 6.81 -1.95 -0.44
CA ILE A 14 8.15 -1.33 -0.32
C ILE A 14 8.24 0.08 -0.93
N CYS A 15 7.13 0.61 -1.44
CA CYS A 15 7.07 2.00 -1.92
C CYS A 15 6.80 2.96 -0.75
N PRO A 16 7.68 3.92 -0.45
CA PRO A 16 7.45 4.86 0.66
C PRO A 16 6.27 5.80 0.36
N TRP A 17 6.10 6.18 -0.91
CA TRP A 17 5.04 7.10 -1.34
C TRP A 17 3.64 6.51 -1.20
N THR A 18 3.49 5.19 -1.31
CA THR A 18 2.20 4.51 -1.07
C THR A 18 1.85 4.49 0.41
N TYR A 19 2.83 4.36 1.32
CA TYR A 19 2.59 4.51 2.76
C TYR A 19 2.15 5.95 3.10
N LEU A 20 2.86 6.94 2.57
CA LEU A 20 2.51 8.36 2.75
C LEU A 20 1.11 8.67 2.20
N ALA A 21 0.80 8.20 1.00
CA ALA A 21 -0.51 8.38 0.38
C ALA A 21 -1.62 7.69 1.17
N LYS A 22 -1.39 6.49 1.72
CA LYS A 22 -2.37 5.83 2.60
C LYS A 22 -2.69 6.71 3.81
N ARG A 23 -1.67 7.23 4.51
CA ARG A 23 -1.89 8.12 5.68
C ARG A 23 -2.71 9.35 5.29
N ARG A 24 -2.35 9.99 4.17
CA ARG A 24 -3.04 11.20 3.68
C ARG A 24 -4.47 10.92 3.23
N LEU A 25 -4.71 9.80 2.57
CA LEU A 25 -6.05 9.36 2.19
C LEU A 25 -6.90 9.08 3.43
N SER A 26 -6.37 8.35 4.42
CA SER A 26 -7.09 8.08 5.68
C SER A 26 -7.46 9.39 6.40
N LYS A 27 -6.54 10.38 6.46
CA LYS A 27 -6.83 11.71 7.01
C LYS A 27 -7.87 12.48 6.20
N ALA A 28 -7.93 12.29 4.88
CA ALA A 28 -8.92 12.93 4.04
C ALA A 28 -10.32 12.32 4.25
N ILE A 29 -10.40 10.99 4.35
CA ILE A 29 -11.65 10.28 4.65
C ILE A 29 -12.17 10.70 6.04
N SER A 30 -11.31 10.84 7.05
CA SER A 30 -11.72 11.26 8.40
C SER A 30 -12.19 12.72 8.49
N GLN A 31 -11.98 13.54 7.45
CA GLN A 31 -12.48 14.91 7.37
C GLN A 31 -13.88 14.99 6.76
N LEU A 32 -14.41 13.89 6.23
CA LEU A 32 -15.76 13.87 5.69
C LEU A 32 -16.79 13.96 6.83
N PRO A 33 -17.92 14.66 6.64
CA PRO A 33 -19.01 14.65 7.59
C PRO A 33 -19.53 13.23 7.83
N SER A 34 -19.85 12.89 9.09
CA SER A 34 -20.38 11.57 9.45
C SER A 34 -21.74 11.25 8.83
N ASP A 35 -22.47 12.29 8.38
CA ASP A 35 -23.76 12.22 7.69
C ASP A 35 -23.63 12.32 6.16
N ALA A 36 -22.41 12.17 5.61
CA ALA A 36 -22.20 12.16 4.17
C ALA A 36 -23.06 11.07 3.50
N PRO A 37 -23.71 11.36 2.36
CA PRO A 37 -24.58 10.40 1.66
C PRO A 37 -23.81 9.30 0.92
N VAL A 38 -22.47 9.31 1.02
CA VAL A 38 -21.58 8.34 0.38
C VAL A 38 -20.70 7.72 1.46
N SER A 39 -20.67 6.40 1.50
CA SER A 39 -19.67 5.66 2.28
C SER A 39 -18.47 5.34 1.38
N PHE A 40 -17.27 5.32 1.93
CA PHE A 40 -16.05 4.98 1.19
C PHE A 40 -15.37 3.78 1.83
N SER A 41 -15.02 2.79 1.01
CA SER A 41 -14.21 1.65 1.42
C SER A 41 -12.98 1.55 0.52
N VAL A 42 -11.84 1.15 1.08
CA VAL A 42 -10.59 1.04 0.31
C VAL A 42 -10.37 -0.43 -0.08
N LYS A 43 -10.14 -0.67 -1.36
CA LYS A 43 -9.69 -1.95 -1.91
C LYS A 43 -8.26 -1.79 -2.41
N TYR A 44 -7.35 -2.59 -1.91
CA TYR A 44 -5.94 -2.54 -2.28
C TYR A 44 -5.67 -3.43 -3.48
N MET A 45 -4.96 -2.89 -4.47
CA MET A 45 -4.56 -3.59 -5.69
C MET A 45 -3.04 -3.78 -5.74
N PRO A 46 -2.55 -4.96 -6.16
CA PRO A 46 -1.13 -5.27 -6.08
C PRO A 46 -0.35 -4.69 -7.27
N TYR A 47 0.83 -4.15 -6.98
CA TYR A 47 1.83 -3.75 -7.96
C TYR A 47 3.22 -4.06 -7.39
N GLN A 48 4.16 -4.49 -8.24
CA GLN A 48 5.54 -4.70 -7.84
C GLN A 48 6.45 -3.71 -8.55
N LEU A 49 7.13 -2.86 -7.78
CA LEU A 49 8.20 -1.99 -8.28
C LEU A 49 9.36 -2.80 -8.86
N TYR A 50 9.67 -3.93 -8.21
CA TYR A 50 10.81 -4.78 -8.55
C TYR A 50 10.37 -6.26 -8.59
N PRO A 51 9.62 -6.68 -9.63
CA PRO A 51 9.13 -8.06 -9.73
C PRO A 51 10.27 -9.10 -9.83
N GLY A 52 11.45 -8.68 -10.27
CA GLY A 52 12.66 -9.52 -10.36
C GLY A 52 13.56 -9.50 -9.12
N ALA A 53 13.19 -8.81 -8.03
CA ALA A 53 13.96 -8.87 -6.79
C ALA A 53 13.96 -10.30 -6.22
N SER A 54 15.06 -10.71 -5.58
CA SER A 54 15.15 -12.01 -4.91
C SER A 54 14.35 -12.03 -3.61
N GLN A 55 14.11 -13.25 -3.09
CA GLN A 55 13.41 -13.44 -1.82
C GLN A 55 14.30 -13.14 -0.62
N GLU A 56 15.61 -13.41 -0.71
CA GLU A 56 16.59 -13.06 0.32
C GLU A 56 16.84 -11.55 0.37
N GLY A 57 16.70 -10.91 -0.79
CA GLY A 57 16.90 -9.48 -0.98
C GLY A 57 18.34 -9.01 -0.86
N GLU A 58 18.49 -7.69 -0.84
CA GLU A 58 19.76 -6.96 -0.72
C GLU A 58 19.65 -5.88 0.36
N ASP A 59 20.79 -5.43 0.91
CA ASP A 59 20.82 -4.30 1.83
C ASP A 59 20.15 -3.07 1.18
N LYS A 60 19.15 -2.51 1.86
CA LYS A 60 18.29 -1.46 1.31
C LYS A 60 19.08 -0.21 0.98
N TYR A 61 19.98 0.22 1.86
CA TYR A 61 20.75 1.44 1.66
C TYR A 61 21.66 1.32 0.44
N GLU A 62 22.45 0.26 0.40
CA GLU A 62 23.38 -0.03 -0.69
C GLU A 62 22.65 -0.23 -2.01
N TRP A 63 21.51 -0.91 -2.00
CA TRP A 63 20.69 -1.13 -3.18
C TRP A 63 20.16 0.20 -3.74
N TYR A 64 19.59 1.08 -2.92
CA TYR A 64 19.11 2.39 -3.38
C TYR A 64 20.26 3.27 -3.89
N ARG A 65 21.37 3.31 -3.16
CA ARG A 65 22.58 4.04 -3.53
C ARG A 65 23.07 3.63 -4.92
N LYS A 66 23.16 2.33 -5.21
CA LYS A 66 23.63 1.81 -6.51
C LYS A 66 22.59 1.94 -7.62
N SER A 67 21.34 1.57 -7.35
CA SER A 67 20.31 1.36 -8.37
C SER A 67 19.47 2.60 -8.69
N LYS A 68 19.44 3.61 -7.79
CA LYS A 68 18.58 4.80 -7.95
C LYS A 68 19.32 6.13 -7.90
N TYR A 69 20.48 6.16 -7.27
CA TYR A 69 21.16 7.42 -6.96
C TYR A 69 22.59 7.51 -7.49
N ASP A 70 22.96 6.68 -8.46
CA ASP A 70 24.26 6.72 -9.15
C ASP A 70 25.46 6.73 -8.18
N ASN A 71 25.38 6.00 -7.07
CA ASN A 71 26.38 5.98 -5.99
C ASN A 71 26.63 7.33 -5.29
N SER A 72 25.69 8.28 -5.40
CA SER A 72 25.78 9.60 -4.78
C SER A 72 25.19 9.62 -3.37
N GLU A 73 26.07 9.77 -2.37
CA GLU A 73 25.68 9.99 -0.96
C GLU A 73 24.78 11.22 -0.81
N ASP A 74 25.11 12.31 -1.49
CA ASP A 74 24.32 13.55 -1.40
C ASP A 74 22.89 13.37 -1.91
N ARG A 75 22.69 12.60 -2.99
CA ARG A 75 21.34 12.31 -3.50
C ARG A 75 20.58 11.40 -2.53
N MET A 76 21.25 10.41 -1.94
CA MET A 76 20.65 9.55 -0.94
C MET A 76 20.24 10.34 0.31
N ASN A 77 21.12 11.19 0.83
CA ASN A 77 20.84 12.07 1.98
C ASN A 77 19.70 13.05 1.73
N LYS A 78 19.62 13.63 0.53
CA LYS A 78 18.48 14.49 0.13
C LYS A 78 17.17 13.73 0.11
N TYR A 79 17.17 12.53 -0.46
CA TYR A 79 15.99 11.66 -0.47
C TYR A 79 15.56 11.28 0.94
N MET A 80 16.48 10.83 1.79
CA MET A 80 16.19 10.47 3.18
C MET A 80 15.62 11.66 3.94
N GLY A 81 16.28 12.83 3.85
CA GLY A 81 15.81 14.05 4.50
C GLY A 81 14.41 14.47 4.04
N LEU A 82 14.13 14.40 2.73
CA LEU A 82 12.81 14.71 2.19
C LEU A 82 11.74 13.75 2.72
N MET A 83 12.01 12.44 2.68
CA MET A 83 11.08 11.42 3.14
C MET A 83 10.84 11.51 4.64
N SER A 84 11.86 11.79 5.45
CA SER A 84 11.70 12.02 6.88
C SER A 84 10.80 13.22 7.18
N VAL A 85 10.97 14.34 6.47
CA VAL A 85 10.12 15.54 6.65
C VAL A 85 8.66 15.23 6.31
N TYR A 86 8.41 14.58 5.17
CA TYR A 86 7.05 14.20 4.77
C TYR A 86 6.44 13.14 5.68
N GLY A 87 7.22 12.15 6.09
CA GLY A 87 6.78 11.11 7.02
C GLY A 87 6.36 11.69 8.35
N LEU A 88 7.19 12.53 8.97
CA LEU A 88 6.91 13.13 10.27
C LEU A 88 5.62 13.96 10.27
N ALA A 89 5.34 14.70 9.18
CA ALA A 89 4.08 15.43 9.03
C ALA A 89 2.83 14.52 9.04
N GLU A 90 3.01 13.26 8.64
CA GLU A 90 1.96 12.24 8.61
C GLU A 90 2.06 11.19 9.74
N GLY A 91 2.98 11.39 10.70
CA GLY A 91 3.20 10.47 11.83
C GLY A 91 3.90 9.16 11.43
N ILE A 92 4.75 9.19 10.40
CA ILE A 92 5.59 8.08 9.95
C ILE A 92 7.04 8.37 10.32
N GLU A 93 7.69 7.46 11.05
CA GLU A 93 9.12 7.53 11.35
C GLU A 93 9.92 6.66 10.38
N TYR A 94 10.16 7.18 9.16
CA TYR A 94 10.92 6.44 8.16
C TYR A 94 12.34 6.12 8.64
N LYS A 95 12.67 4.84 8.57
CA LYS A 95 13.99 4.26 8.64
C LYS A 95 14.41 3.74 7.27
N PHE A 96 15.71 3.83 6.99
CA PHE A 96 16.25 3.59 5.65
C PHE A 96 17.15 2.36 5.57
N GLY A 97 17.35 1.63 6.68
CA GLY A 97 17.99 0.32 6.69
C GLY A 97 17.02 -0.83 6.39
N GLY A 98 17.49 -2.06 6.64
CA GLY A 98 16.77 -3.30 6.33
C GLY A 98 17.05 -3.80 4.92
N THR A 99 16.08 -4.50 4.33
CA THR A 99 16.28 -5.26 3.07
C THR A 99 15.34 -4.78 1.97
N VAL A 100 15.78 -4.74 0.71
CA VAL A 100 14.91 -4.70 -0.47
C VAL A 100 14.79 -6.12 -1.00
N ALA A 101 13.57 -6.65 -1.08
CA ALA A 101 13.29 -8.01 -1.52
C ALA A 101 11.94 -8.09 -2.26
N ASN A 102 11.65 -9.25 -2.81
CA ASN A 102 10.40 -9.50 -3.53
C ASN A 102 9.16 -9.30 -2.64
N THR A 103 8.15 -8.60 -3.14
CA THR A 103 6.90 -8.30 -2.40
C THR A 103 5.73 -9.23 -2.73
N LEU A 104 5.93 -10.22 -3.60
CA LEU A 104 4.84 -11.05 -4.12
C LEU A 104 4.09 -11.78 -3.01
N GLN A 105 4.81 -12.36 -2.04
CA GLN A 105 4.19 -13.05 -0.91
C GLN A 105 3.39 -12.08 0.01
N ALA A 106 3.86 -10.84 0.16
CA ALA A 106 3.11 -9.81 0.90
C ALA A 106 1.81 -9.42 0.19
N HIS A 107 1.86 -9.28 -1.13
CA HIS A 107 0.67 -9.06 -1.96
C HIS A 107 -0.27 -10.25 -1.93
N ARG A 108 0.23 -11.49 -1.95
CA ARG A 108 -0.57 -12.72 -1.88
C ARG A 108 -1.39 -12.76 -0.58
N ILE A 109 -0.73 -12.52 0.55
CA ILE A 109 -1.37 -12.42 1.87
C ILE A 109 -2.44 -11.34 1.87
N LEU A 110 -2.10 -10.15 1.38
CA LEU A 110 -3.04 -9.03 1.32
C LEU A 110 -4.29 -9.37 0.50
N GLN A 111 -4.12 -9.87 -0.73
CA GLN A 111 -5.25 -10.15 -1.62
C GLN A 111 -6.15 -11.26 -1.07
N HIS A 112 -5.56 -12.36 -0.58
CA HIS A 112 -6.31 -13.48 -0.02
C HIS A 112 -7.21 -13.05 1.14
N PHE A 113 -6.65 -12.36 2.14
CA PHE A 113 -7.42 -11.95 3.31
C PHE A 113 -8.30 -10.74 3.06
N GLN A 114 -7.98 -9.88 2.08
CA GLN A 114 -8.88 -8.83 1.64
C GLN A 114 -10.18 -9.41 1.08
N ASP A 115 -10.09 -10.42 0.22
CA ASP A 115 -11.27 -11.06 -0.38
C ASP A 115 -12.06 -11.88 0.65
N LEU A 116 -11.36 -12.52 1.60
CA LEU A 116 -12.00 -13.37 2.62
C LEU A 116 -12.62 -12.59 3.78
N LYS A 117 -11.98 -11.51 4.24
CA LYS A 117 -12.33 -10.81 5.50
C LYS A 117 -12.74 -9.34 5.29
N GLY A 118 -12.53 -8.78 4.11
CA GLY A 118 -12.99 -7.44 3.74
C GLY A 118 -12.00 -6.30 4.02
N PRO A 119 -12.44 -5.05 3.78
CA PRO A 119 -11.56 -3.89 3.68
C PRO A 119 -10.88 -3.48 5.01
N GLU A 120 -11.52 -3.72 6.16
CA GLU A 120 -10.93 -3.39 7.46
C GLU A 120 -9.72 -4.29 7.76
N THR A 121 -9.83 -5.60 7.50
CA THR A 121 -8.71 -6.54 7.66
C THR A 121 -7.60 -6.21 6.68
N ALA A 122 -7.93 -5.91 5.42
CA ALA A 122 -6.94 -5.48 4.42
C ALA A 122 -6.18 -4.22 4.87
N ASP A 123 -6.87 -3.22 5.42
CA ASP A 123 -6.25 -2.00 5.93
C ASP A 123 -5.25 -2.25 7.07
N LYS A 124 -5.59 -3.17 7.99
CA LYS A 124 -4.71 -3.57 9.09
C LYS A 124 -3.48 -4.32 8.58
N ILE A 125 -3.63 -5.24 7.62
CA ILE A 125 -2.50 -5.94 6.99
C ILE A 125 -1.55 -4.92 6.34
N VAL A 126 -2.05 -4.03 5.48
CA VAL A 126 -1.22 -3.02 4.80
C VAL A 126 -0.53 -2.11 5.81
N SER A 127 -1.25 -1.65 6.85
CA SER A 127 -0.68 -0.80 7.89
C SER A 127 0.44 -1.50 8.66
N SER A 128 0.27 -2.79 8.97
CA SER A 128 1.30 -3.60 9.62
C SER A 128 2.53 -3.78 8.73
N LEU A 129 2.33 -4.17 7.47
CA LEU A 129 3.43 -4.38 6.52
C LEU A 129 4.24 -3.09 6.32
N TYR A 130 3.58 -1.94 6.17
CA TYR A 130 4.27 -0.65 6.07
C TYR A 130 5.06 -0.31 7.32
N LYS A 131 4.46 -0.45 8.51
CA LYS A 131 5.16 -0.16 9.75
C LYS A 131 6.40 -1.06 9.91
N GLN A 132 6.24 -2.36 9.71
CA GLN A 132 7.33 -3.33 9.80
C GLN A 132 8.47 -2.99 8.83
N TYR A 133 8.16 -2.65 7.58
CA TYR A 133 9.17 -2.36 6.57
C TYR A 133 9.85 -0.99 6.74
N PHE A 134 9.06 0.06 6.98
CA PHE A 134 9.52 1.45 6.96
C PHE A 134 9.92 2.00 8.32
N GLU A 135 9.43 1.45 9.42
CA GLU A 135 9.68 1.98 10.77
C GLU A 135 10.45 0.98 11.65
N GLU A 136 10.48 -0.30 11.24
CA GLU A 136 11.14 -1.38 11.98
C GLU A 136 12.20 -2.13 11.16
N GLU A 137 12.45 -1.70 9.93
CA GLU A 137 13.51 -2.23 9.04
C GLU A 137 13.41 -3.74 8.79
N ARG A 138 12.20 -4.31 8.88
CA ARG A 138 11.95 -5.74 8.65
C ARG A 138 11.96 -6.09 7.17
N HIS A 139 12.20 -7.36 6.90
CA HIS A 139 12.10 -7.94 5.57
C HIS A 139 10.66 -7.86 5.04
N PRO A 140 10.39 -7.39 3.81
CA PRO A 140 9.03 -7.04 3.37
C PRO A 140 8.08 -8.23 3.23
N SER A 141 8.62 -9.44 3.13
CA SER A 141 7.88 -10.66 2.81
C SER A 141 8.40 -11.91 3.53
N SER A 142 9.11 -11.75 4.64
CA SER A 142 9.56 -12.90 5.45
C SER A 142 8.37 -13.56 6.13
N PRO A 143 8.39 -14.88 6.38
CA PRO A 143 7.32 -15.56 7.11
C PRO A 143 6.95 -14.87 8.43
N GLU A 144 7.93 -14.39 9.19
CA GLU A 144 7.71 -13.68 10.45
C GLU A 144 6.96 -12.36 10.24
N THR A 145 7.29 -11.62 9.18
CA THR A 145 6.63 -10.35 8.84
C THR A 145 5.18 -10.58 8.41
N LEU A 146 4.95 -11.62 7.59
CA LEU A 146 3.61 -11.97 7.10
C LEU A 146 2.71 -12.47 8.23
N LEU A 147 3.22 -13.35 9.10
CA LEU A 147 2.48 -13.85 10.26
C LEU A 147 2.10 -12.72 11.22
N ARG A 148 3.03 -11.79 11.47
CA ARG A 148 2.74 -10.62 12.31
C ARG A 148 1.69 -9.72 11.68
N ALA A 149 1.76 -9.48 10.36
CA ALA A 149 0.75 -8.69 9.67
C ALA A 149 -0.65 -9.32 9.75
N CYS A 150 -0.74 -10.64 9.61
CA CYS A 150 -1.99 -11.36 9.81
C CYS A 150 -2.51 -11.26 11.25
N SER A 151 -1.63 -11.42 12.24
CA SER A 151 -1.98 -11.34 13.66
C SER A 151 -2.50 -9.95 14.04
N GLU A 152 -1.81 -8.88 13.63
CA GLU A 152 -2.23 -7.48 13.88
C GLU A 152 -3.55 -7.15 13.16
N ALA A 153 -3.89 -7.88 12.09
CA ALA A 153 -5.17 -7.77 11.40
C ALA A 153 -6.30 -8.60 12.01
N GLY A 154 -6.03 -9.36 13.08
CA GLY A 154 -7.00 -10.19 13.79
C GLY A 154 -7.27 -11.55 13.13
N ILE A 155 -6.39 -11.99 12.23
CA ILE A 155 -6.50 -13.32 11.61
C ILE A 155 -6.03 -14.38 12.60
N PRO A 156 -6.80 -15.47 12.82
CA PRO A 156 -6.40 -16.56 13.70
C PRO A 156 -5.03 -17.14 13.31
N GLU A 157 -4.19 -17.42 14.30
CA GLU A 157 -2.81 -17.90 14.07
C GLU A 157 -2.76 -19.17 13.21
N THR A 158 -3.69 -20.10 13.41
CA THR A 158 -3.77 -21.34 12.63
C THR A 158 -4.08 -21.08 11.15
N GLU A 159 -4.96 -20.11 10.87
CA GLU A 159 -5.34 -19.70 9.52
C GLU A 159 -4.18 -18.97 8.84
N ALA A 160 -3.54 -18.04 9.58
CA ALA A 160 -2.37 -17.30 9.11
C ALA A 160 -1.19 -18.23 8.79
N LYS A 161 -0.87 -19.18 9.68
CA LYS A 161 0.23 -20.14 9.48
C LYS A 161 0.02 -21.03 8.27
N ALA A 162 -1.17 -21.61 8.13
CA ALA A 162 -1.48 -22.48 6.99
C ALA A 162 -1.22 -21.77 5.65
N PHE A 163 -1.71 -20.54 5.52
CA PHE A 163 -1.55 -19.79 4.27
C PHE A 163 -0.14 -19.20 4.07
N VAL A 164 0.58 -18.85 5.14
CA VAL A 164 1.98 -18.38 5.03
C VAL A 164 2.92 -19.52 4.66
N GLU A 165 2.69 -20.74 5.16
CA GLU A 165 3.51 -21.92 4.87
C GLU A 165 3.24 -22.49 3.47
N ASP A 166 2.01 -22.42 2.97
CA ASP A 166 1.68 -22.73 1.58
C ASP A 166 1.92 -21.51 0.69
N GLU A 167 3.13 -21.37 0.17
CA GLU A 167 3.52 -20.26 -0.71
C GLU A 167 2.86 -20.28 -2.10
N ASP A 168 2.24 -21.40 -2.49
CA ASP A 168 1.63 -21.61 -3.80
C ASP A 168 0.13 -21.24 -3.80
N GLU A 169 -0.56 -21.40 -2.68
CA GLU A 169 -1.99 -21.06 -2.56
C GLU A 169 -2.25 -19.58 -2.86
N GLY A 170 -3.09 -19.27 -3.85
CA GLY A 170 -3.39 -17.89 -4.27
C GLY A 170 -2.27 -17.19 -5.06
N LEU A 171 -1.15 -17.87 -5.35
CA LEU A 171 -0.01 -17.30 -6.09
C LEU A 171 -0.37 -16.93 -7.54
N MET A 172 -1.20 -17.76 -8.20
CA MET A 172 -1.65 -17.47 -9.56
C MET A 172 -2.58 -16.26 -9.61
N ASP A 173 -3.48 -16.15 -8.64
CA ASP A 173 -4.46 -15.07 -8.55
C ASP A 173 -3.78 -13.72 -8.38
N VAL A 174 -2.83 -13.61 -7.43
CA VAL A 174 -2.08 -12.35 -7.24
C VAL A 174 -1.24 -11.98 -8.46
N LYS A 175 -0.64 -12.97 -9.16
CA LYS A 175 0.10 -12.72 -10.41
C LYS A 175 -0.83 -12.21 -11.52
N MET A 176 -2.05 -12.74 -11.60
CA MET A 176 -3.05 -12.27 -12.56
C MET A 176 -3.49 -10.84 -12.24
N LEU A 177 -3.73 -10.50 -10.97
CA LEU A 177 -4.07 -9.14 -10.55
C LEU A 177 -2.95 -8.15 -10.88
N ILE A 178 -1.68 -8.49 -10.63
CA ILE A 178 -0.53 -7.64 -11.00
C ILE A 178 -0.50 -7.41 -12.52
N ARG A 179 -0.73 -8.47 -13.32
CA ARG A 179 -0.79 -8.35 -14.79
C ARG A 179 -1.98 -7.51 -15.26
N GLU A 180 -3.12 -7.61 -14.60
CA GLU A 180 -4.30 -6.80 -14.89
C GLU A 180 -4.01 -5.31 -14.65
N GLN A 181 -3.36 -4.96 -13.53
CA GLN A 181 -2.96 -3.56 -13.28
C GLN A 181 -2.04 -3.03 -14.39
N ALA A 182 -1.06 -3.83 -14.82
CA ALA A 182 -0.19 -3.47 -15.95
C ALA A 182 -0.97 -3.35 -17.27
N GLY A 183 -1.93 -4.26 -17.53
CA GLY A 183 -2.81 -4.21 -18.70
C GLY A 183 -3.73 -2.99 -18.73
N ASN A 184 -4.09 -2.46 -17.56
CA ASN A 184 -4.84 -1.22 -17.38
C ASN A 184 -3.96 0.03 -17.56
N GLY A 185 -2.68 -0.12 -17.93
CA GLY A 185 -1.75 0.99 -18.18
C GLY A 185 -1.17 1.61 -16.91
N ILE A 186 -1.30 0.94 -15.75
CA ILE A 186 -0.71 1.43 -14.49
C ILE A 186 0.77 1.07 -14.48
N ASP A 187 1.63 2.08 -14.58
CA ASP A 187 3.09 1.94 -14.62
C ASP A 187 3.80 2.53 -13.39
N ALA A 188 3.07 3.19 -12.48
CA ALA A 188 3.59 3.76 -11.25
C ALA A 188 2.59 3.69 -10.10
N VAL A 189 3.10 3.74 -8.86
CA VAL A 189 2.31 3.75 -7.63
C VAL A 189 2.74 4.86 -6.67
N PRO A 190 1.84 5.40 -5.81
CA PRO A 190 0.43 5.02 -5.67
C PRO A 190 -0.42 5.46 -6.87
N TYR A 191 -1.39 4.63 -7.24
CA TYR A 191 -2.41 4.94 -8.25
C TYR A 191 -3.77 4.70 -7.61
N ILE A 192 -4.58 5.75 -7.49
CA ILE A 192 -5.82 5.71 -6.71
C ILE A 192 -7.00 6.04 -7.62
N VAL A 193 -7.97 5.14 -7.69
CA VAL A 193 -9.23 5.32 -8.43
C VAL A 193 -10.36 5.34 -7.42
N ILE A 194 -11.09 6.44 -7.35
CA ILE A 194 -12.28 6.60 -6.51
C ILE A 194 -13.50 6.37 -7.40
N GLU A 195 -14.21 5.28 -7.16
CA GLU A 195 -15.42 4.91 -7.88
C GLU A 195 -16.50 5.98 -7.67
N GLY A 196 -17.04 6.51 -8.76
CA GLY A 196 -18.11 7.51 -8.69
C GLY A 196 -19.32 7.11 -9.51
N LYS A 197 -20.51 7.48 -9.01
CA LYS A 197 -21.80 7.16 -9.66
C LYS A 197 -21.91 7.64 -11.11
N ARG A 198 -21.24 8.76 -11.46
CA ARG A 198 -21.22 9.31 -12.83
C ARG A 198 -19.94 8.97 -13.57
N ARG A 199 -18.81 9.09 -12.89
CA ARG A 199 -17.47 8.81 -13.41
C ARG A 199 -16.52 8.59 -12.24
N ASP A 200 -15.45 7.88 -12.52
CA ASP A 200 -14.38 7.69 -11.55
C ASP A 200 -13.48 8.92 -11.47
N VAL A 201 -12.85 9.10 -10.31
CA VAL A 201 -11.84 10.12 -10.08
C VAL A 201 -10.49 9.45 -9.82
N THR A 202 -9.52 9.71 -10.70
CA THR A 202 -8.17 9.16 -10.60
C THR A 202 -7.19 10.16 -10.01
N LEU A 203 -6.35 9.69 -9.09
CA LEU A 203 -5.21 10.41 -8.51
C LEU A 203 -3.95 9.58 -8.66
N GLU A 204 -3.03 10.06 -9.49
CA GLU A 204 -1.72 9.44 -9.71
C GLU A 204 -0.68 10.05 -8.76
N GLY A 205 0.15 9.22 -8.12
CA GLY A 205 1.17 9.64 -7.18
C GLY A 205 0.62 10.09 -5.83
N CYS A 206 1.53 10.37 -4.89
CA CYS A 206 1.15 10.85 -3.57
C CYS A 206 0.72 12.32 -3.65
N ARG A 207 -0.56 12.59 -3.33
CA ARG A 207 -1.15 13.94 -3.36
C ARG A 207 -1.22 14.54 -1.97
N GLU A 208 -1.48 15.84 -1.89
CA GLU A 208 -1.74 16.50 -0.62
C GLU A 208 -3.12 16.13 -0.08
N VAL A 209 -3.31 16.15 1.26
CA VAL A 209 -4.59 15.77 1.91
C VAL A 209 -5.78 16.54 1.31
N LYS A 210 -5.60 17.83 1.02
CA LYS A 210 -6.64 18.68 0.41
C LYS A 210 -7.09 18.20 -0.98
N GLU A 211 -6.21 17.55 -1.73
CA GLU A 211 -6.53 17.03 -3.07
C GLU A 211 -7.38 15.75 -2.94
N TYR A 212 -7.04 14.86 -1.99
CA TYR A 212 -7.88 13.72 -1.65
C TYR A 212 -9.28 14.17 -1.17
N VAL A 213 -9.35 15.15 -0.25
CA VAL A 213 -10.63 15.70 0.22
C VAL A 213 -11.46 16.24 -0.94
N LYS A 214 -10.84 17.01 -1.85
CA LYS A 214 -11.52 17.54 -3.04
C LYS A 214 -12.07 16.43 -3.92
N ALA A 215 -11.31 15.36 -4.14
CA ALA A 215 -11.75 14.22 -4.94
C ALA A 215 -12.95 13.50 -4.31
N LEU A 216 -12.89 13.22 -3.01
CA LEU A 216 -13.99 12.61 -2.25
C LEU A 216 -15.26 13.48 -2.28
N GLN A 217 -15.10 14.81 -2.11
CA GLN A 217 -16.21 15.77 -2.21
C GLN A 217 -16.83 15.83 -3.61
N THR A 218 -16.03 15.69 -4.67
CA THR A 218 -16.54 15.58 -6.04
C THR A 218 -17.44 14.36 -6.18
N VAL A 219 -17.01 13.18 -5.70
CA VAL A 219 -17.84 11.97 -5.73
C VAL A 219 -19.13 12.15 -4.93
N ILE A 220 -19.06 12.72 -3.72
CA ILE A 220 -20.25 13.03 -2.91
C ILE A 220 -21.22 13.93 -3.67
N LYS A 221 -20.71 14.99 -4.33
CA LYS A 221 -21.54 15.94 -5.07
C LYS A 221 -22.19 15.30 -6.29
N GLU A 222 -21.47 14.44 -7.00
CA GLU A 222 -21.96 13.78 -8.22
C GLU A 222 -22.89 12.57 -7.94
N SER A 223 -22.89 12.06 -6.71
CA SER A 223 -23.76 10.97 -6.25
C SER A 223 -25.13 11.43 -5.72
N LYS A 224 -25.33 12.74 -5.54
CA LYS A 224 -26.66 13.36 -5.33
C LYS A 224 -27.50 13.24 -6.60
#